data_AF-A0A1D8A326-F1
#
_entry.id   AF-A0A1D8A326-F1
#
_cell.length_a   1.000
_cell.length_b   1.000
_cell.length_c   1.000
_cell.angle_alpha   90.00
_cell.angle_beta   90.00
_cell.angle_gamma   90.00
#
_symmetry.space_group_name_H-M   'P 1'
#
loop_
_entity.id
_entity.type
_entity.pdbx_description
1 polymer ?
#
loop_
_entity_poly.entity_id
_entity_poly.type
_entity_poly.pdbx_seq_one_letter_code
_entity_poly.pdbx_strand_id
1 'polypeptide(L)'
;MNVVVNLPFFPGFYCSSLSGALDHAETMEAENSAEKEESAEYYPETYQPEELRLSAADYQKILFDCMDYGGAHRSMAADYVAAFDQWATENLETPAGTFTFESMDSPREYNFRTDRVYATVPLAAMESLYRSLDLEKLAAVIAERHSSRSGFISFYPDDVDEWQGKEFAEFDHNEMGTILCAAIASREAENPDETCCYAVDESSYEYVDKWCDWQKFESAVREKRAEKLAAWIDADSDAAARYVAHHAETLTVLELALAELDTETRTAWEASAGIIAARFYRCPFTPDMFPEAR
;
A
#
# COMPACT_ATOMS: atom_id res chain seq x y z
N MET A 1 -3.55 1.78 34.73
CA MET A 1 -2.41 2.55 34.18
C MET A 1 -1.90 1.79 32.98
N ASN A 2 -1.61 2.50 31.90
CA ASN A 2 -1.05 1.89 30.70
C ASN A 2 0.40 2.35 30.53
N VAL A 3 1.19 1.52 29.86
CA VAL A 3 2.57 1.80 29.47
C VAL A 3 2.71 1.61 27.97
N VAL A 4 3.75 2.22 27.40
CA VAL A 4 4.08 2.10 25.98
C VAL A 4 5.21 1.09 25.83
N VAL A 5 5.09 0.18 24.88
CA VAL A 5 6.07 -0.86 24.60
C VAL A 5 6.49 -0.78 23.14
N ASN A 6 7.80 -0.75 22.90
CA ASN A 6 8.35 -0.89 21.54
C ASN A 6 8.34 -2.39 21.18
N LEU A 7 7.61 -2.77 20.14
CA LEU A 7 7.53 -4.16 19.68
C LEU A 7 8.84 -4.55 18.98
N PRO A 8 9.69 -5.37 19.62
CA PRO A 8 11.06 -5.57 19.16
C PRO A 8 11.18 -6.50 17.95
N PHE A 9 10.09 -7.15 17.56
CA PHE A 9 10.01 -8.11 16.45
C PHE A 9 9.45 -7.50 15.17
N PHE A 10 8.99 -6.24 15.21
CA PHE A 10 8.52 -5.58 14.01
C PHE A 10 9.70 -5.39 13.05
N PRO A 11 9.64 -5.93 11.81
CA PRO A 11 10.77 -5.90 10.88
C PRO A 11 11.01 -4.51 10.28
N GLY A 12 10.04 -3.60 10.42
CA GLY A 12 10.01 -2.32 9.72
C GLY A 12 9.52 -2.45 8.29
N PHE A 13 9.58 -1.36 7.52
CA PHE A 13 9.18 -1.36 6.10
C PHE A 13 10.38 -1.37 5.16
N TYR A 14 11.58 -0.97 5.60
CA TYR A 14 12.71 -0.94 4.68
C TYR A 14 13.21 -2.34 4.34
N CYS A 15 13.02 -2.74 3.07
CA CYS A 15 13.43 -4.05 2.53
C CYS A 15 12.86 -5.24 3.34
N SER A 16 11.64 -5.10 3.86
CA SER A 16 10.97 -6.16 4.62
C SER A 16 9.90 -6.89 3.78
N SER A 17 9.38 -7.97 4.34
CA SER A 17 8.20 -8.67 3.79
C SER A 17 7.00 -7.72 3.68
N LEU A 18 6.83 -6.80 4.62
CA LEU A 18 5.72 -5.83 4.62
C LEU A 18 5.82 -4.85 3.44
N SER A 19 6.99 -4.29 3.13
CA SER A 19 7.11 -3.48 1.90
C SER A 19 6.88 -4.32 0.64
N GLY A 20 7.38 -5.56 0.64
CA GLY A 20 7.20 -6.46 -0.50
C GLY A 20 5.74 -6.81 -0.76
N ALA A 21 4.95 -6.97 0.31
CA ALA A 21 3.50 -7.20 0.22
C ALA A 21 2.77 -6.04 -0.45
N LEU A 22 3.09 -4.80 -0.05
CA LEU A 22 2.48 -3.60 -0.64
C LEU A 22 2.92 -3.42 -2.11
N ASP A 23 4.21 -3.57 -2.39
CA ASP A 23 4.76 -3.49 -3.76
C ASP A 23 4.12 -4.56 -4.67
N HIS A 24 3.90 -5.76 -4.15
CA HIS A 24 3.24 -6.85 -4.88
C HIS A 24 1.77 -6.52 -5.17
N ALA A 25 1.02 -6.03 -4.18
CA ALA A 25 -0.38 -5.62 -4.36
C ALA A 25 -0.52 -4.51 -5.41
N GLU A 26 0.36 -3.50 -5.39
CA GLU A 26 0.38 -2.44 -6.41
C GLU A 26 0.69 -2.98 -7.81
N THR A 27 1.66 -3.88 -7.92
CA THR A 27 2.04 -4.52 -9.19
C THR A 27 0.86 -5.30 -9.76
N MET A 28 0.19 -6.10 -8.92
CA MET A 28 -0.95 -6.91 -9.34
C MET A 28 -2.14 -6.05 -9.77
N GLU A 29 -2.40 -4.93 -9.10
CA GLU A 29 -3.46 -4.00 -9.52
C GLU A 29 -3.14 -3.31 -10.86
N ALA A 30 -1.87 -2.96 -11.08
CA ALA A 30 -1.42 -2.39 -12.34
C ALA A 30 -1.51 -3.39 -13.51
N GLU A 31 -1.10 -4.64 -13.29
CA GLU A 31 -1.20 -5.72 -14.27
C GLU A 31 -2.67 -6.03 -14.60
N ASN A 32 -3.51 -6.20 -13.58
CA ASN A 32 -4.95 -6.43 -13.74
C ASN A 32 -5.65 -5.29 -14.51
N SER A 33 -5.28 -4.04 -14.21
CA SER A 33 -5.82 -2.87 -14.93
C SER A 33 -5.44 -2.88 -16.41
N ALA A 34 -4.20 -3.23 -16.74
CA ALA A 34 -3.74 -3.33 -18.12
C ALA A 34 -4.40 -4.49 -18.89
N GLU A 35 -4.53 -5.66 -18.25
CA GLU A 35 -5.16 -6.85 -18.86
C GLU A 35 -6.64 -6.62 -19.17
N LYS A 36 -7.36 -5.92 -18.29
CA LYS A 36 -8.77 -5.54 -18.50
C LYS A 36 -8.96 -4.73 -19.78
N GLU A 37 -8.06 -3.80 -20.09
CA GLU A 37 -8.14 -2.99 -21.31
C GLU A 37 -7.87 -3.78 -22.60
N GLU A 38 -7.15 -4.89 -22.53
CA GLU A 38 -6.81 -5.71 -23.70
C GLU A 38 -7.98 -6.59 -24.16
N SER A 39 -8.84 -7.00 -23.23
CA SER A 39 -9.82 -8.06 -23.47
C SER A 39 -11.23 -7.54 -23.75
N ALA A 40 -11.56 -7.39 -25.04
CA ALA A 40 -12.92 -7.08 -25.48
C ALA A 40 -13.93 -8.19 -25.15
N GLU A 41 -13.47 -9.43 -24.99
CA GLU A 41 -14.33 -10.59 -24.71
C GLU A 41 -14.70 -10.68 -23.22
N TYR A 42 -13.71 -10.49 -22.33
CA TYR A 42 -13.91 -10.66 -20.90
C TYR A 42 -14.25 -9.35 -20.18
N TYR A 43 -13.78 -8.20 -20.67
CA TYR A 43 -13.97 -6.88 -20.06
C TYR A 43 -14.37 -5.81 -21.10
N PRO A 44 -15.50 -5.99 -21.81
CA PRO A 44 -15.92 -5.08 -22.87
C PRO A 44 -16.10 -3.63 -22.42
N GLU A 45 -16.37 -3.38 -21.14
CA GLU A 45 -16.57 -2.06 -20.56
C GLU A 45 -15.29 -1.27 -20.28
N THR A 46 -14.15 -1.96 -20.18
CA THR A 46 -12.84 -1.31 -19.97
C THR A 46 -11.92 -1.43 -21.18
N TYR A 47 -12.31 -2.24 -22.17
CA TYR A 47 -11.56 -2.42 -23.40
C TYR A 47 -11.15 -1.09 -24.05
N GLN A 48 -9.89 -1.03 -24.47
CA GLN A 48 -9.33 0.06 -25.27
C GLN A 48 -8.67 -0.51 -26.54
N PRO A 49 -8.64 0.24 -27.65
CA PRO A 49 -7.79 -0.08 -28.79
C PRO A 49 -6.31 0.07 -28.43
N GLU A 50 -5.43 -0.61 -29.16
CA GLU A 50 -3.98 -0.65 -28.89
C GLU A 50 -3.37 0.75 -28.72
N GLU A 51 -3.83 1.71 -29.52
CA GLU A 51 -3.36 3.09 -29.50
C GLU A 51 -3.68 3.82 -28.18
N LEU A 52 -4.74 3.43 -27.48
CA LEU A 52 -5.19 4.07 -26.23
C LEU A 52 -4.89 3.24 -24.97
N ARG A 53 -4.48 1.97 -25.11
CA ARG A 53 -4.16 1.10 -23.99
C ARG A 53 -3.00 1.64 -23.17
N LEU A 54 -3.14 1.61 -21.85
CA LEU A 54 -2.06 1.87 -20.92
C LEU A 54 -1.34 0.56 -20.59
N SER A 55 -0.01 0.62 -20.51
CA SER A 55 0.77 -0.53 -20.07
C SER A 55 0.70 -0.70 -18.55
N ALA A 56 1.03 -1.89 -18.03
CA ALA A 56 1.17 -2.09 -16.58
C ALA A 56 2.18 -1.11 -15.96
N ALA A 57 3.23 -0.72 -16.69
CA ALA A 57 4.20 0.27 -16.24
C ALA A 57 3.61 1.69 -16.14
N ASP A 58 2.69 2.06 -17.05
CA ASP A 58 1.97 3.34 -16.95
C ASP A 58 1.08 3.35 -15.70
N TYR A 59 0.33 2.26 -15.48
CA TYR A 59 -0.52 2.11 -14.29
C TYR A 59 0.27 2.13 -12.99
N GLN A 60 1.38 1.39 -12.92
CA GLN A 60 2.25 1.35 -11.75
C GLN A 60 2.78 2.74 -11.39
N LYS A 61 3.21 3.52 -12.40
CA LYS A 61 3.65 4.89 -12.18
C LYS A 61 2.53 5.77 -11.64
N ILE A 62 1.33 5.67 -12.21
CA ILE A 62 0.19 6.47 -11.77
C ILE A 62 -0.24 6.08 -10.34
N LEU A 63 -0.27 4.78 -10.02
CA LEU A 63 -0.54 4.29 -8.66
C LEU A 63 0.47 4.87 -7.68
N PHE A 64 1.76 4.75 -7.96
CA PHE A 64 2.83 5.30 -7.11
C PHE A 64 2.62 6.79 -6.82
N ASP A 65 2.25 7.59 -7.81
CA ASP A 65 1.99 9.02 -7.64
C ASP A 65 0.69 9.32 -6.87
N CYS A 66 -0.23 8.36 -6.76
CA CYS A 66 -1.54 8.52 -6.11
C CYS A 66 -1.63 7.86 -4.72
N MET A 67 -0.64 7.07 -4.33
CA MET A 67 -0.60 6.36 -3.06
C MET A 67 -0.16 7.24 -1.88
N ASP A 68 -0.88 7.17 -0.75
CA ASP A 68 -0.39 7.63 0.56
C ASP A 68 0.34 6.49 1.29
N TYR A 69 1.61 6.28 0.95
CA TYR A 69 2.48 5.28 1.61
C TYR A 69 2.57 5.49 3.13
N GLY A 70 2.54 6.74 3.60
CA GLY A 70 2.60 7.02 5.03
C GLY A 70 1.34 6.52 5.76
N GLY A 71 0.17 6.71 5.15
CA GLY A 71 -1.10 6.17 5.61
C GLY A 71 -1.17 4.64 5.56
N ALA A 72 -0.70 4.06 4.45
CA ALA A 72 -0.61 2.61 4.26
C ALA A 72 0.27 1.96 5.34
N HIS A 73 1.52 2.42 5.49
CA HIS A 73 2.44 1.90 6.50
C HIS A 73 1.90 2.03 7.92
N ARG A 74 1.24 3.14 8.28
CA ARG A 74 0.60 3.28 9.59
C ARG A 74 -0.55 2.29 9.80
N SER A 75 -1.33 1.98 8.76
CA SER A 75 -2.40 0.98 8.86
C SER A 75 -1.83 -0.42 9.01
N MET A 76 -0.83 -0.76 8.20
CA MET A 76 -0.11 -2.04 8.29
C MET A 76 0.53 -2.22 9.68
N ALA A 77 1.11 -1.17 10.25
CA ALA A 77 1.64 -1.20 11.61
C ALA A 77 0.55 -1.42 12.66
N ALA A 78 -0.64 -0.82 12.49
CA ALA A 78 -1.76 -1.04 13.38
C ALA A 78 -2.29 -2.48 13.31
N ASP A 79 -2.41 -3.03 12.11
CA ASP A 79 -2.85 -4.40 11.88
C ASP A 79 -1.79 -5.41 12.36
N TYR A 80 -0.50 -5.08 12.24
CA TYR A 80 0.58 -5.84 12.86
C TYR A 80 0.42 -5.92 14.38
N VAL A 81 0.09 -4.80 15.06
CA VAL A 81 -0.15 -4.82 16.51
C VAL A 81 -1.38 -5.68 16.85
N ALA A 82 -2.43 -5.63 16.03
CA ALA A 82 -3.61 -6.46 16.22
C ALA A 82 -3.29 -7.95 16.05
N ALA A 83 -2.51 -8.32 15.03
CA ALA A 83 -2.02 -9.68 14.83
C ALA A 83 -1.12 -10.13 15.99
N PHE A 84 -0.25 -9.24 16.49
CA PHE A 84 0.59 -9.51 17.64
C PHE A 84 -0.23 -9.71 18.92
N ASP A 85 -1.29 -8.93 19.14
CA ASP A 85 -2.19 -9.12 20.28
C ASP A 85 -2.84 -10.51 20.27
N GLN A 86 -3.36 -10.93 19.12
CA GLN A 86 -3.91 -12.27 18.95
C GLN A 86 -2.85 -13.35 19.22
N TRP A 87 -1.67 -13.21 18.62
CA TRP A 87 -0.55 -14.13 18.84
C TRP A 87 -0.15 -14.19 20.32
N ALA A 88 -0.09 -13.04 21.00
CA ALA A 88 0.26 -12.95 22.41
C ALA A 88 -0.81 -13.57 23.31
N THR A 89 -2.10 -13.49 22.95
CA THR A 89 -3.15 -14.22 23.65
C THR A 89 -2.93 -15.73 23.62
N GLU A 90 -2.50 -16.26 22.49
CA GLU A 90 -2.28 -17.70 22.31
C GLU A 90 -0.96 -18.18 22.94
N ASN A 91 0.10 -17.38 22.84
CA ASN A 91 1.46 -17.80 23.18
C ASN A 91 1.94 -17.26 24.53
N LEU A 92 1.49 -16.07 24.94
CA LEU A 92 1.85 -15.41 26.20
C LEU A 92 0.74 -15.43 27.25
N GLU A 93 -0.42 -16.01 26.90
CA GLU A 93 -1.62 -16.09 27.75
C GLU A 93 -2.11 -14.72 28.23
N THR A 94 -1.90 -13.67 27.43
CA THR A 94 -2.45 -12.34 27.71
C THR A 94 -3.92 -12.27 27.30
N PRO A 95 -4.79 -11.54 28.01
CA PRO A 95 -6.16 -11.30 27.54
C PRO A 95 -6.18 -10.64 26.16
N ALA A 96 -7.18 -10.94 25.33
CA ALA A 96 -7.35 -10.24 24.06
C ALA A 96 -7.58 -8.73 24.28
N GLY A 97 -7.05 -7.90 23.39
CA GLY A 97 -7.02 -6.44 23.47
C GLY A 97 -6.00 -5.90 24.48
N THR A 98 -4.99 -6.70 24.85
CA THR A 98 -3.91 -6.27 25.74
C THR A 98 -2.96 -5.30 25.04
N PHE A 99 -2.63 -5.58 23.78
CA PHE A 99 -1.78 -4.74 22.95
C PHE A 99 -2.65 -3.95 21.98
N THR A 100 -2.54 -2.62 22.05
CA THR A 100 -3.27 -1.72 21.15
C THR A 100 -2.29 -0.77 20.47
N PHE A 101 -2.46 -0.55 19.16
CA PHE A 101 -1.57 0.33 18.41
C PHE A 101 -1.55 1.74 19.02
N GLU A 102 -0.36 2.27 19.28
CA GLU A 102 -0.17 3.61 19.81
C GLU A 102 0.38 4.54 18.73
N SER A 103 1.58 4.23 18.23
CA SER A 103 2.23 5.02 17.20
C SER A 103 3.27 4.20 16.45
N MET A 104 3.78 4.81 15.38
CA MET A 104 4.89 4.32 14.58
C MET A 104 5.90 5.44 14.40
N ASP A 105 7.18 5.09 14.51
CA ASP A 105 8.29 6.01 14.33
C ASP A 105 9.17 5.53 13.17
N SER A 106 9.07 6.24 12.06
CA SER A 106 9.86 6.01 10.85
C SER A 106 11.07 6.94 10.83
N PRO A 107 12.30 6.42 10.69
CA PRO A 107 13.47 7.27 10.59
C PRO A 107 13.45 8.06 9.27
N ARG A 108 13.98 9.29 9.29
CA ARG A 108 14.16 10.09 8.07
C ARG A 108 15.11 9.44 7.07
N GLU A 109 16.13 8.76 7.59
CA GLU A 109 17.13 8.03 6.82
C GLU A 109 17.36 6.66 7.44
N TYR A 110 17.33 5.61 6.61
CA TYR A 110 17.55 4.22 7.00
C TYR A 110 19.04 3.88 7.15
N ASN A 111 19.76 4.70 7.92
CA ASN A 111 21.16 4.48 8.25
C ASN A 111 21.25 3.72 9.58
N PHE A 112 21.11 2.39 9.53
CA PHE A 112 21.14 1.48 10.70
C PHE A 112 19.96 1.60 11.66
N ARG A 113 18.87 2.25 11.24
CA ARG A 113 17.60 2.31 11.95
C ARG A 113 16.48 1.95 10.98
N THR A 114 15.54 1.15 11.44
CA THR A 114 14.29 0.82 10.75
C THR A 114 13.11 1.41 11.50
N ASP A 115 11.92 1.32 10.92
CA ASP A 115 10.67 1.72 11.55
C ASP A 115 10.45 0.99 12.88
N ARG A 116 9.86 1.69 13.84
CA ARG A 116 9.48 1.11 15.14
C ARG A 116 7.99 1.26 15.34
N VAL A 117 7.39 0.24 15.96
CA VAL A 117 5.97 0.25 16.29
C VAL A 117 5.82 0.17 17.80
N TYR A 118 4.99 1.06 18.33
CA TYR A 118 4.69 1.16 19.74
C TYR A 118 3.26 0.70 20.01
N ALA A 119 3.11 -0.11 21.06
CA ALA A 119 1.83 -0.57 21.55
C ALA A 119 1.57 -0.03 22.95
N THR A 120 0.33 0.37 23.22
CA THR A 120 -0.17 0.65 24.56
C THR A 120 -0.59 -0.66 25.22
N VAL A 121 -0.10 -0.90 26.43
CA VAL A 121 -0.34 -2.12 27.20
C VAL A 121 -0.74 -1.79 28.64
N PRO A 122 -1.75 -2.46 29.24
CA PRO A 122 -2.01 -2.35 30.67
C PRO A 122 -0.77 -2.73 31.49
N LEU A 123 -0.34 -1.86 32.40
CA LEU A 123 0.84 -2.10 33.25
C LEU A 123 0.74 -3.44 34.00
N ALA A 124 -0.45 -3.78 34.48
CA ALA A 124 -0.71 -5.04 35.18
C ALA A 124 -0.45 -6.29 34.32
N ALA A 125 -0.70 -6.22 33.00
CA ALA A 125 -0.39 -7.32 32.09
C ALA A 125 1.11 -7.51 31.96
N MET A 126 1.87 -6.42 31.76
CA MET A 126 3.33 -6.44 31.73
C MET A 126 3.94 -6.92 33.05
N GLU A 127 3.39 -6.49 34.20
CA GLU A 127 3.82 -6.98 35.52
C GLU A 127 3.58 -8.49 35.68
N SER A 128 2.44 -8.99 35.17
CA SER A 128 2.13 -10.41 35.21
C SER A 128 3.13 -11.21 34.39
N LEU A 129 3.47 -10.74 33.18
CA LEU A 129 4.51 -11.34 32.35
C LEU A 129 5.85 -11.33 33.08
N TYR A 130 6.25 -10.17 33.61
CA TYR A 130 7.52 -10.00 34.32
C TYR A 130 7.67 -10.95 35.52
N ARG A 131 6.62 -11.09 36.35
CA ARG A 131 6.63 -12.01 37.52
C ARG A 131 6.70 -13.48 37.13
N SER A 132 6.31 -13.83 35.91
CA SER A 132 6.34 -15.20 35.40
C SER A 132 7.66 -15.56 34.70
N LEU A 133 8.58 -14.60 34.55
CA LEU A 133 9.85 -14.82 33.85
C LEU A 133 10.80 -15.71 34.64
N ASP A 134 11.52 -16.54 33.90
CA ASP A 134 12.75 -17.15 34.37
C ASP A 134 13.85 -16.09 34.41
N LEU A 135 14.44 -15.87 35.60
CA LEU A 135 15.49 -14.87 35.80
C LEU A 135 16.73 -15.16 34.98
N GLU A 136 17.08 -16.43 34.75
CA GLU A 136 18.23 -16.79 33.91
C GLU A 136 17.98 -16.38 32.45
N LYS A 137 16.76 -16.59 31.95
CA LYS A 137 16.38 -16.19 30.59
C LYS A 137 16.27 -14.67 30.46
N LEU A 138 15.75 -13.98 31.48
CA LEU A 138 15.74 -12.52 31.51
C LEU A 138 17.16 -11.95 31.46
N ALA A 139 18.08 -12.46 32.28
CA ALA A 139 19.48 -12.05 32.28
C ALA A 139 20.15 -12.30 30.92
N ALA A 140 19.89 -13.45 30.30
CA ALA A 140 20.40 -13.76 28.96
C ALA A 140 19.91 -12.77 27.90
N VAL A 141 18.61 -12.45 27.90
CA VAL A 141 18.01 -11.50 26.96
C VAL A 141 18.50 -10.07 27.18
N ILE A 142 18.68 -9.65 28.44
CA ILE A 142 19.26 -8.34 28.79
C ILE A 142 20.69 -8.25 28.24
N ALA A 143 21.53 -9.25 28.51
CA ALA A 143 22.91 -9.29 28.01
C ALA A 143 22.97 -9.27 26.48
N GLU A 144 22.13 -10.07 25.80
CA GLU A 144 22.10 -10.10 24.34
C GLU A 144 21.76 -8.74 23.73
N ARG A 145 20.77 -8.04 24.30
CA ARG A 145 20.24 -6.78 23.76
C ARG A 145 21.07 -5.56 24.15
N HIS A 146 21.69 -5.58 25.32
CA HIS A 146 22.28 -4.39 25.95
C HIS A 146 23.78 -4.50 26.23
N SER A 147 24.45 -5.62 25.97
CA SER A 147 25.92 -5.66 26.05
C SER A 147 26.56 -4.88 24.90
N SER A 148 27.41 -3.92 25.26
CA SER A 148 28.17 -3.11 24.28
C SER A 148 29.20 -3.97 23.53
N ARG A 149 29.30 -3.80 22.21
CA ARG A 149 30.23 -4.50 21.32
C ARG A 149 30.77 -3.58 20.23
N SER A 150 31.75 -4.04 19.46
CA SER A 150 32.29 -3.23 18.36
C SER A 150 31.18 -2.83 17.38
N GLY A 151 30.94 -1.52 17.22
CA GLY A 151 29.87 -0.98 16.38
C GLY A 151 28.50 -0.82 17.06
N PHE A 152 28.38 -1.17 18.35
CA PHE A 152 27.14 -1.01 19.13
C PHE A 152 27.47 -0.64 20.58
N ILE A 153 27.12 0.58 20.99
CA ILE A 153 27.25 1.04 22.38
C ILE A 153 25.85 1.13 22.95
N SER A 154 25.56 0.31 23.96
CA SER A 154 24.30 0.37 24.69
C SER A 154 24.35 1.47 25.74
N PHE A 155 23.21 2.13 25.95
CA PHE A 155 22.98 3.07 27.05
C PHE A 155 22.20 2.44 28.21
N TYR A 156 21.85 1.16 28.09
CA TYR A 156 21.15 0.38 29.11
C TYR A 156 22.14 -0.54 29.83
N PRO A 157 21.95 -0.79 31.14
CA PRO A 157 22.75 -1.76 31.86
C PRO A 157 22.47 -3.18 31.35
N ASP A 158 23.51 -4.02 31.32
CA ASP A 158 23.43 -5.42 30.90
C ASP A 158 23.40 -6.40 32.10
N ASP A 159 23.33 -5.88 33.32
CA ASP A 159 23.19 -6.66 34.56
C ASP A 159 21.72 -6.72 35.01
N VAL A 160 21.20 -7.94 35.21
CA VAL A 160 19.82 -8.17 35.67
C VAL A 160 19.55 -7.59 37.06
N ASP A 161 20.54 -7.52 37.93
CA ASP A 161 20.38 -6.97 39.29
C ASP A 161 20.08 -5.47 39.25
N GLU A 162 20.65 -4.73 38.29
CA GLU A 162 20.33 -3.32 38.07
C GLU A 162 18.88 -3.12 37.62
N TRP A 163 18.36 -4.04 36.81
CA TRP A 163 16.96 -4.02 36.37
C TRP A 163 16.00 -4.35 37.52
N GLN A 164 16.35 -5.32 38.38
CA GLN A 164 15.55 -5.66 39.56
C GLN A 164 15.53 -4.54 40.62
N GLY A 165 16.57 -3.69 40.66
CA GLY A 165 16.65 -2.54 41.54
C GLY A 165 15.77 -1.36 41.12
N LYS A 166 15.28 -1.34 39.88
CA LYS A 166 14.44 -0.28 39.32
C LYS A 166 12.96 -0.58 39.53
N GLU A 167 12.15 0.43 39.84
CA GLU A 167 10.71 0.24 39.94
C GLU A 167 10.12 -0.10 38.55
N PHE A 168 9.33 -1.17 38.46
CA PHE A 168 8.81 -1.66 37.19
C PHE A 168 7.97 -0.62 36.43
N ALA A 169 7.27 0.27 37.14
CA ALA A 169 6.50 1.37 36.54
C ALA A 169 7.37 2.45 35.88
N GLU A 170 8.68 2.48 36.16
CA GLU A 170 9.65 3.42 35.58
C GLU A 170 10.36 2.84 34.34
N PHE A 171 10.05 1.61 33.95
CA PHE A 171 10.63 0.99 32.76
C PHE A 171 10.13 1.74 31.51
N ASP A 172 11.06 2.09 30.62
CA ASP A 172 10.75 2.72 29.35
C ASP A 172 10.28 1.70 28.30
N HIS A 173 9.94 2.20 27.10
CA HIS A 173 9.41 1.35 26.03
C HIS A 173 10.38 0.29 25.52
N ASN A 174 11.71 0.49 25.62
CA ASN A 174 12.71 -0.49 25.21
C ASN A 174 12.97 -1.53 26.31
N GLU A 175 12.93 -1.11 27.57
CA GLU A 175 12.97 -2.02 28.72
C GLU A 175 11.73 -2.91 28.72
N MET A 176 10.54 -2.36 28.51
CA MET A 176 9.32 -3.15 28.33
C MET A 176 9.39 -4.11 27.14
N GLY A 177 9.98 -3.69 26.02
CA GLY A 177 10.23 -4.57 24.87
C GLY A 177 11.19 -5.72 25.21
N THR A 178 12.17 -5.47 26.08
CA THR A 178 13.11 -6.51 26.58
C THR A 178 12.38 -7.53 27.45
N ILE A 179 11.42 -7.10 28.27
CA ILE A 179 10.55 -8.00 29.04
C ILE A 179 9.71 -8.88 28.12
N LEU A 180 9.19 -8.36 27.00
CA LEU A 180 8.49 -9.18 26.00
C LEU A 180 9.42 -10.22 25.38
N CYS A 181 10.64 -9.85 24.98
CA CYS A 181 11.62 -10.82 24.48
C CYS A 181 11.89 -11.94 25.49
N ALA A 182 12.07 -11.58 26.76
CA ALA A 182 12.28 -12.55 27.83
C ALA A 182 11.04 -13.45 28.05
N ALA A 183 9.83 -12.93 27.92
CA ALA A 183 8.59 -13.70 28.05
C ALA A 183 8.45 -14.76 26.95
N ILE A 184 8.76 -14.37 25.71
CA ILE A 184 8.72 -15.26 24.54
C ILE A 184 9.78 -16.36 24.69
N ALA A 185 11.02 -15.98 25.03
CA ALA A 185 12.09 -16.94 25.28
C ALA A 185 11.77 -17.88 26.46
N SER A 186 11.12 -17.36 27.52
CA SER A 186 10.72 -18.14 28.69
C SER A 186 9.74 -19.24 28.35
N ARG A 187 8.80 -18.96 27.44
CA ARG A 187 7.76 -19.88 27.00
C ARG A 187 8.17 -20.75 25.82
N GLU A 188 9.39 -20.58 25.30
CA GLU A 188 9.89 -21.26 24.10
C GLU A 188 8.94 -21.07 22.90
N ALA A 189 8.25 -19.93 22.88
CA ALA A 189 7.33 -19.58 21.81
C ALA A 189 8.11 -19.20 20.56
N GLU A 190 7.54 -19.50 19.40
CA GLU A 190 8.10 -19.11 18.10
C GLU A 190 8.15 -17.58 17.98
N ASN A 191 9.05 -17.06 17.12
CA ASN A 191 9.11 -15.62 16.90
C ASN A 191 7.82 -15.15 16.20
N PRO A 192 7.10 -14.15 16.74
CA PRO A 192 5.85 -13.66 16.14
C PRO A 192 6.03 -12.98 14.78
N ASP A 193 7.23 -12.52 14.43
CA ASP A 193 7.49 -11.70 13.24
C ASP A 193 6.85 -12.27 11.97
N GLU A 194 7.17 -13.52 11.63
CA GLU A 194 6.69 -14.16 10.39
C GLU A 194 5.15 -14.31 10.39
N THR A 195 4.58 -14.83 11.48
CA THR A 195 3.12 -15.00 11.63
C THR A 195 2.37 -13.67 11.55
N CYS A 196 2.86 -12.63 12.24
CA CYS A 196 2.25 -11.31 12.20
C CYS A 196 2.40 -10.65 10.83
N CYS A 197 3.55 -10.83 10.16
CA CYS A 197 3.74 -10.34 8.80
C CYS A 197 2.81 -11.00 7.79
N TYR A 198 2.61 -12.33 7.89
CA TYR A 198 1.66 -13.03 7.03
C TYR A 198 0.23 -12.53 7.22
N ALA A 199 -0.20 -12.29 8.47
CA ALA A 199 -1.52 -11.75 8.74
C ALA A 199 -1.74 -10.36 8.10
N VAL A 200 -0.70 -9.52 8.02
CA VAL A 200 -0.76 -8.21 7.34
C VAL A 200 -0.73 -8.36 5.82
N ASP A 201 0.07 -9.29 5.30
CA ASP A 201 0.19 -9.57 3.86
C ASP A 201 -1.14 -10.04 3.22
N GLU A 202 -1.93 -10.82 3.96
CA GLU A 202 -3.27 -11.26 3.52
C GLU A 202 -4.22 -10.10 3.20
N SER A 203 -4.01 -8.94 3.82
CA SER A 203 -4.79 -7.71 3.62
C SER A 203 -4.09 -6.67 2.74
N SER A 204 -2.99 -7.04 2.07
CA SER A 204 -2.14 -6.10 1.30
C SER A 204 -2.91 -5.25 0.26
N TYR A 205 -3.85 -5.87 -0.47
CA TYR A 205 -4.71 -5.17 -1.43
C TYR A 205 -5.64 -4.13 -0.80
N GLU A 206 -6.09 -4.36 0.43
CA GLU A 206 -6.96 -3.40 1.14
C GLU A 206 -6.22 -2.10 1.44
N TYR A 207 -4.90 -2.14 1.62
CA TYR A 207 -4.10 -0.92 1.81
C TYR A 207 -4.00 -0.11 0.53
N VAL A 208 -3.84 -0.76 -0.63
CA VAL A 208 -3.86 -0.07 -1.93
C VAL A 208 -5.23 0.58 -2.13
N ASP A 209 -6.31 -0.17 -1.95
CA ASP A 209 -7.68 0.35 -2.13
C ASP A 209 -7.98 1.52 -1.19
N LYS A 210 -7.57 1.43 0.08
CA LYS A 210 -7.86 2.44 1.09
C LYS A 210 -7.00 3.69 0.96
N TRP A 211 -5.75 3.57 0.53
CA TRP A 211 -4.77 4.65 0.56
C TRP A 211 -4.38 5.20 -0.81
N CYS A 212 -4.89 4.61 -1.89
CA CYS A 212 -4.85 5.23 -3.21
C CYS A 212 -5.92 6.33 -3.29
N ASP A 213 -5.52 7.53 -3.72
CA ASP A 213 -6.49 8.53 -4.17
C ASP A 213 -7.03 8.13 -5.55
N TRP A 214 -8.07 7.30 -5.56
CA TRP A 214 -8.68 6.79 -6.79
C TRP A 214 -9.22 7.89 -7.71
N GLN A 215 -9.65 9.03 -7.14
CA GLN A 215 -10.09 10.16 -7.96
C GLN A 215 -8.91 10.80 -8.70
N LYS A 216 -7.78 10.99 -8.01
CA LYS A 216 -6.52 11.45 -8.62
C LYS A 216 -6.00 10.43 -9.63
N PHE A 217 -6.06 9.15 -9.31
CA PHE A 217 -5.68 8.05 -10.19
C PHE A 217 -6.49 8.08 -11.50
N GLU A 218 -7.82 8.15 -11.43
CA GLU A 218 -8.68 8.25 -12.60
C GLU A 218 -8.42 9.51 -13.43
N SER A 219 -8.05 10.63 -12.79
CA SER A 219 -7.64 11.85 -13.49
C SER A 219 -6.34 11.63 -14.26
N ALA A 220 -5.32 11.07 -13.62
CA ALA A 220 -4.02 10.81 -14.22
C ALA A 220 -4.10 9.76 -15.35
N VAL A 221 -4.95 8.73 -15.20
CA VAL A 221 -5.26 7.78 -16.27
C VAL A 221 -5.89 8.48 -17.48
N ARG A 222 -6.83 9.40 -17.25
CA ARG A 222 -7.45 10.20 -18.33
C ARG A 222 -6.45 11.09 -19.03
N GLU A 223 -5.58 11.77 -18.29
CA GLU A 223 -4.50 12.60 -18.84
C GLU A 223 -3.54 11.76 -19.68
N LYS A 224 -3.09 10.60 -19.15
CA LYS A 224 -2.21 9.69 -19.89
C LYS A 224 -2.86 9.15 -21.16
N ARG A 225 -4.16 8.86 -21.11
CA ARG A 225 -4.92 8.43 -22.29
C ARG A 225 -5.12 9.57 -23.29
N ALA A 226 -5.24 10.82 -22.83
CA ALA A 226 -5.29 12.00 -23.69
C ALA A 226 -3.97 12.21 -24.45
N GLU A 227 -2.81 12.02 -23.80
CA GLU A 227 -1.50 12.02 -24.47
C GLU A 227 -1.44 10.98 -25.59
N LYS A 228 -1.92 9.76 -25.32
CA LYS A 228 -1.97 8.68 -26.31
C LYS A 228 -2.92 8.99 -27.48
N LEU A 229 -4.09 9.55 -27.19
CA LEU A 229 -5.02 9.99 -28.23
C LEU A 229 -4.41 11.10 -29.09
N ALA A 230 -3.74 12.09 -28.49
CA ALA A 230 -3.04 13.14 -29.23
C ALA A 230 -1.97 12.55 -30.16
N ALA A 231 -1.15 11.61 -29.66
CA ALA A 231 -0.17 10.91 -30.47
C ALA A 231 -0.81 10.09 -31.61
N TRP A 232 -1.98 9.48 -31.38
CA TRP A 232 -2.73 8.78 -32.43
C TRP A 232 -3.29 9.73 -33.48
N ILE A 233 -3.80 10.90 -33.07
CA ILE A 233 -4.27 11.95 -33.98
C ILE A 233 -3.14 12.40 -34.91
N ASP A 234 -1.93 12.61 -34.37
CA ASP A 234 -0.75 12.99 -35.15
C ASP A 234 -0.32 11.89 -36.13
N ALA A 235 -0.41 10.62 -35.72
CA ALA A 235 0.03 9.48 -36.51
C ALA A 235 -0.97 9.07 -37.61
N ASP A 236 -2.27 9.02 -37.29
CA ASP A 236 -3.36 8.65 -38.20
C ASP A 236 -4.66 9.36 -37.81
N SER A 237 -4.77 10.62 -38.25
CA SER A 237 -5.94 11.47 -37.98
C SER A 237 -7.26 10.84 -38.46
N ASP A 238 -7.27 10.10 -39.57
CA ASP A 238 -8.52 9.55 -40.09
C ASP A 238 -9.01 8.36 -39.25
N ALA A 239 -8.10 7.49 -38.80
CA ALA A 239 -8.44 6.35 -37.96
C ALA A 239 -8.92 6.80 -36.57
N ALA A 240 -8.17 7.70 -35.93
CA ALA A 240 -8.56 8.24 -34.64
C ALA A 240 -9.93 8.95 -34.72
N ALA A 241 -10.20 9.71 -35.79
CA ALA A 241 -11.46 10.46 -35.92
C ALA A 241 -12.67 9.53 -36.08
N ARG A 242 -12.51 8.42 -36.82
CA ARG A 242 -13.53 7.38 -36.90
C ARG A 242 -13.77 6.73 -35.54
N TYR A 243 -12.71 6.44 -34.78
CA TYR A 243 -12.85 5.83 -33.46
C TYR A 243 -13.63 6.75 -32.51
N VAL A 244 -13.21 8.00 -32.38
CA VAL A 244 -13.86 9.02 -31.53
C VAL A 244 -15.32 9.23 -31.92
N ALA A 245 -15.66 9.21 -33.21
CA ALA A 245 -17.03 9.37 -33.68
C ALA A 245 -17.97 8.21 -33.26
N HIS A 246 -17.43 7.03 -32.93
CA HIS A 246 -18.20 5.83 -32.57
C HIS A 246 -18.18 5.50 -31.07
N HIS A 247 -17.32 6.15 -30.28
CA HIS A 247 -17.06 5.83 -28.88
C HIS A 247 -17.24 7.07 -28.01
N ALA A 248 -18.46 7.30 -27.52
CA ALA A 248 -18.85 8.52 -26.82
C ALA A 248 -18.02 8.77 -25.53
N GLU A 249 -17.53 7.71 -24.90
CA GLU A 249 -16.65 7.76 -23.73
C GLU A 249 -15.33 8.48 -24.01
N THR A 250 -14.84 8.43 -25.25
CA THR A 250 -13.59 9.09 -25.67
C THR A 250 -13.71 10.62 -25.69
N LEU A 251 -14.94 11.16 -25.72
CA LEU A 251 -15.17 12.59 -25.66
C LEU A 251 -14.66 13.19 -24.35
N THR A 252 -14.64 12.40 -23.26
CA THR A 252 -14.15 12.85 -21.95
C THR A 252 -12.63 13.09 -21.93
N VAL A 253 -11.87 12.45 -22.82
CA VAL A 253 -10.42 12.63 -22.96
C VAL A 253 -10.04 13.47 -24.18
N LEU A 254 -10.94 13.65 -25.14
CA LEU A 254 -10.69 14.40 -26.38
C LEU A 254 -10.31 15.86 -26.11
N GLU A 255 -11.01 16.55 -25.21
CA GLU A 255 -10.70 17.96 -24.91
C GLU A 255 -9.27 18.13 -24.38
N LEU A 256 -8.82 17.19 -23.54
CA LEU A 256 -7.45 17.15 -23.02
C LEU A 256 -6.46 16.82 -24.15
N ALA A 257 -6.78 15.84 -25.00
CA ALA A 257 -5.92 15.45 -26.12
C ALA A 257 -5.71 16.61 -27.10
N LEU A 258 -6.76 17.35 -27.42
CA LEU A 258 -6.68 18.53 -28.30
C LEU A 258 -5.89 19.69 -27.69
N ALA A 259 -5.71 19.72 -26.36
CA ALA A 259 -4.86 20.71 -25.70
C ALA A 259 -3.36 20.38 -25.82
N GLU A 260 -3.01 19.10 -26.01
CA GLU A 260 -1.64 18.64 -26.24
C GLU A 260 -1.16 18.84 -27.69
N LEU A 261 -2.09 18.94 -28.64
CA LEU A 261 -1.78 19.14 -30.06
C LEU A 261 -1.30 20.56 -30.36
N ASP A 262 -0.40 20.70 -31.34
CA ASP A 262 -0.07 22.00 -31.90
C ASP A 262 -1.27 22.61 -32.66
N THR A 263 -1.25 23.93 -32.86
CA THR A 263 -2.38 24.67 -33.43
C THR A 263 -2.71 24.24 -34.86
N GLU A 264 -1.73 23.87 -35.68
CA GLU A 264 -1.94 23.44 -37.05
C GLU A 264 -2.65 22.08 -37.08
N THR A 265 -2.11 21.11 -36.34
CA THR A 265 -2.65 19.75 -36.27
C THR A 265 -4.05 19.73 -35.66
N ARG A 266 -4.28 20.49 -34.60
CA ARG A 266 -5.61 20.66 -34.00
C ARG A 266 -6.62 21.22 -35.01
N THR A 267 -6.25 22.28 -35.74
CA THR A 267 -7.16 22.91 -36.71
C THR A 267 -7.49 21.95 -37.85
N ALA A 268 -6.50 21.20 -38.34
CA ALA A 268 -6.69 20.18 -39.36
C ALA A 268 -7.62 19.06 -38.88
N TRP A 269 -7.43 18.60 -37.64
CA TRP A 269 -8.29 17.61 -37.01
C TRP A 269 -9.73 18.09 -36.85
N GLU A 270 -9.95 19.29 -36.31
CA GLU A 270 -11.31 19.83 -36.12
C GLU A 270 -12.06 19.96 -37.46
N ALA A 271 -11.34 20.30 -38.54
CA ALA A 271 -11.89 20.35 -39.89
C ALA A 271 -12.22 18.95 -40.45
N SER A 272 -11.37 17.94 -40.22
CA SER A 272 -11.57 16.57 -40.71
C SER A 272 -12.64 15.82 -39.91
N ALA A 273 -12.60 15.91 -38.57
CA ALA A 273 -13.56 15.28 -37.68
C ALA A 273 -14.98 15.83 -37.88
N GLY A 274 -15.13 17.13 -38.15
CA GLY A 274 -16.43 17.73 -38.50
C GLY A 274 -17.03 17.16 -39.80
N ILE A 275 -16.19 16.83 -40.78
CA ILE A 275 -16.61 16.16 -42.03
C ILE A 275 -17.02 14.71 -41.76
N ILE A 276 -16.31 14.02 -40.87
CA ILE A 276 -16.59 12.63 -40.50
C ILE A 276 -17.88 12.52 -39.69
N ALA A 277 -18.09 13.37 -38.67
CA ALA A 277 -19.34 13.42 -37.91
C ALA A 277 -20.56 13.75 -38.81
N ALA A 278 -20.39 14.63 -39.80
CA ALA A 278 -21.42 14.93 -40.79
C ALA A 278 -21.74 13.75 -41.74
N ARG A 279 -20.75 12.90 -42.03
CA ARG A 279 -20.95 11.66 -42.82
C ARG A 279 -21.71 10.58 -42.05
N PHE A 280 -21.60 10.57 -40.72
CA PHE A 280 -22.29 9.61 -39.85
C PHE A 280 -23.62 10.12 -39.29
N TYR A 281 -24.00 11.38 -39.56
CA TYR A 281 -25.34 11.89 -39.24
C TYR A 281 -26.41 11.11 -40.02
N ARG A 282 -27.00 10.09 -39.40
CA ARG A 282 -28.24 9.49 -39.87
C ARG A 282 -29.37 10.47 -39.60
N CYS A 283 -29.98 10.97 -40.66
CA CYS A 283 -31.18 11.78 -40.59
C CYS A 283 -32.20 11.13 -39.62
N PRO A 284 -32.69 11.83 -38.59
CA PRO A 284 -33.61 11.25 -37.59
C PRO A 284 -34.95 10.76 -38.18
N PHE A 285 -35.21 11.02 -39.46
CA PHE A 285 -36.40 10.57 -40.20
C PHE A 285 -36.15 9.39 -41.16
N THR A 286 -34.98 8.75 -41.15
CA THR A 286 -34.68 7.62 -42.05
C THR A 286 -35.14 6.21 -41.63
N PRO A 287 -35.53 5.90 -40.37
CA PRO A 287 -36.06 4.56 -40.05
C PRO A 287 -37.33 4.21 -40.86
N ASP A 288 -38.14 5.20 -41.23
CA ASP A 288 -39.42 4.99 -41.93
C ASP A 288 -39.28 4.92 -43.47
N MET A 289 -38.11 5.21 -44.04
CA MET A 289 -37.95 5.31 -45.50
C MET A 289 -37.45 4.03 -46.18
N PHE A 290 -37.01 3.02 -45.42
CA PHE A 290 -36.60 1.72 -45.97
C PHE A 290 -37.22 0.57 -45.16
N PRO A 291 -38.50 0.24 -45.39
CA PRO A 291 -39.05 -1.01 -44.88
C PRO A 291 -38.25 -2.17 -45.48
N GLU A 292 -37.82 -3.08 -44.61
CA GLU A 292 -37.04 -4.27 -44.92
C GLU A 292 -37.56 -4.97 -46.20
N ALA A 293 -36.72 -5.05 -47.22
CA ALA A 293 -36.95 -5.93 -48.35
C ALA A 293 -36.78 -7.38 -47.87
N ARG A 294 -37.89 -8.11 -47.83
CA ARG A 294 -37.95 -9.56 -47.61
C ARG A 294 -37.19 -10.34 -48.68
#